data_AF-A0A661XZD6-F1
#
_entry.id   AF-A0A661XZD6-F1
#
_cell.length_a   1.000
_cell.length_b   1.000
_cell.length_c   1.000
_cell.angle_alpha   90.00
_cell.angle_beta   90.00
_cell.angle_gamma   90.00
#
_symmetry.space_group_name_H-M   'P 1'
#
loop_
_entity.id
_entity.type
_entity.pdbx_description
1 polymer ?
#
loop_
_entity_poly.entity_id
_entity_poly.type
_entity_poly.pdbx_seq_one_letter_code
_entity_poly.pdbx_strand_id
1 'polypeptide(L)'
;MKTFFGFLMKNVFPAINIVLALVIVTLTTIAANTWIVPNYPDNGNGDLIAHVPKTLAPLVLNRKVNHAKAINTVVQGNLFRKDRKEFSPPVQVRQMAHEPASPTLPPPDLKLKGVLILGDKKIAIIEGDYPIREGDQAVKKKPLNRKGYLLGSRIGSFELT
;
A
#
# COMPACT_ATOMS: atom_id res chain seq x y z
N MET A 1 37.46 44.52 32.92
CA MET A 1 37.22 43.26 32.19
C MET A 1 36.63 42.13 33.05
N LYS A 2 36.91 42.03 34.37
CA LYS A 2 36.33 41.00 35.27
C LYS A 2 34.80 41.08 35.49
N THR A 3 34.21 42.27 35.43
CA THR A 3 32.77 42.49 35.69
C THR A 3 31.88 42.06 34.52
N PHE A 4 32.35 42.24 33.28
CA PHE A 4 31.61 41.88 32.07
C PHE A 4 31.47 40.35 31.92
N PHE A 5 32.54 39.61 32.21
CA PHE A 5 32.55 38.15 32.13
C PHE A 5 31.72 37.49 33.25
N GLY A 6 31.71 38.09 34.45
CA GLY A 6 30.88 37.63 35.57
C GLY A 6 29.38 37.84 35.37
N PHE A 7 28.97 38.93 34.71
CA PHE A 7 27.58 39.19 34.32
C PHE A 7 27.11 38.24 33.21
N LEU A 8 27.97 37.99 32.22
CA LEU A 8 27.71 37.05 31.13
C LEU A 8 27.46 35.64 31.68
N MET A 9 28.33 35.10 32.54
CA MET A 9 28.11 33.77 33.12
C MET A 9 26.84 33.69 33.97
N LYS A 10 26.54 34.70 34.81
CA LYS A 10 25.36 34.66 35.69
C LYS A 10 24.02 34.64 34.96
N ASN A 11 23.92 35.23 33.77
CA ASN A 11 22.66 35.30 33.03
C ASN A 11 22.57 34.26 31.90
N VAL A 12 23.71 33.88 31.31
CA VAL A 12 23.74 32.93 30.18
C VAL A 12 23.52 31.49 30.64
N PHE A 13 24.12 31.06 31.75
CA PHE A 13 23.90 29.70 32.28
C PHE A 13 22.43 29.41 32.64
N PRO A 14 21.71 30.27 33.39
CA PRO A 14 20.29 30.04 33.65
C PRO A 14 19.44 30.17 32.38
N ALA A 15 19.77 31.08 31.46
CA ALA A 15 19.05 31.18 30.19
C ALA A 15 19.18 29.89 29.36
N ILE A 16 20.38 29.29 29.29
CA ILE A 16 20.61 28.00 28.62
C ILE A 16 19.80 26.89 29.29
N ASN A 17 19.78 26.84 30.63
CA ASN A 17 19.00 25.84 31.36
C ASN A 17 17.49 25.99 31.14
N ILE A 18 16.99 27.22 31.06
CA ILE A 18 15.58 27.50 30.74
C ILE A 18 15.25 27.03 29.32
N VAL A 19 16.10 27.36 28.35
CA VAL A 19 15.92 26.90 26.96
C VAL A 19 15.94 25.37 26.89
N LEU A 20 16.86 24.73 27.59
CA LEU A 20 16.95 23.27 27.65
C LEU A 20 15.68 22.65 28.26
N ALA A 21 15.19 23.20 29.37
CA ALA A 21 13.95 22.75 29.99
C ALA A 21 12.75 22.92 29.04
N LEU A 22 12.68 24.03 28.30
CA LEU A 22 11.61 24.31 27.34
C LEU A 22 11.66 23.34 26.15
N VAL A 23 12.86 22.98 25.67
CA VAL A 23 13.05 21.94 24.65
C VAL A 23 12.58 20.57 25.17
N ILE A 24 12.91 20.21 26.41
CA ILE A 24 12.48 18.92 26.99
C ILE A 24 10.94 18.87 27.08
N VAL A 25 10.29 19.93 27.56
CA VAL A 25 8.82 20.00 27.66
C VAL A 25 8.13 19.94 26.30
N THR A 26 8.68 20.61 25.29
CA THR A 26 8.12 20.54 23.92
C THR A 26 8.29 19.16 23.30
N LEU A 27 9.43 18.49 23.52
CA LEU A 27 9.65 17.14 23.00
C LEU A 27 8.72 16.10 23.66
N THR A 28 8.50 16.19 24.97
CA THR A 28 7.61 15.26 25.68
C THR A 28 6.14 15.45 25.28
N THR A 29 5.70 16.69 25.08
CA THR A 29 4.32 16.97 24.62
C THR A 29 4.07 16.48 23.18
N ILE A 30 5.03 16.67 22.27
CA ILE A 30 4.93 16.12 20.91
C ILE A 30 4.89 14.59 20.95
N ALA A 31 5.79 13.96 21.73
CA ALA A 31 5.80 12.51 21.88
C ALA A 31 4.47 11.99 22.42
N ALA A 32 3.96 12.55 23.52
CA ALA A 32 2.66 12.17 24.07
C ALA A 32 1.53 12.32 23.04
N ASN A 33 1.50 13.43 22.31
CA ASN A 33 0.50 13.68 21.28
C ASN A 33 0.57 12.66 20.13
N THR A 34 1.78 12.27 19.69
CA THR A 34 1.93 11.23 18.64
C THR A 34 1.43 9.84 19.07
N TRP A 35 1.49 9.51 20.36
CA TRP A 35 0.98 8.23 20.87
C TRP A 35 -0.53 8.28 21.17
N ILE A 36 -1.05 9.40 21.67
CA ILE A 36 -2.45 9.55 22.08
C ILE A 36 -3.35 9.89 20.88
N VAL A 37 -2.88 10.72 19.96
CA VAL A 37 -3.60 11.15 18.75
C VAL A 37 -2.72 10.85 17.53
N PRO A 38 -2.59 9.57 17.15
CA PRO A 38 -1.91 9.21 15.92
C PRO A 38 -2.61 9.88 14.73
N ASN A 39 -1.86 10.65 13.95
CA ASN A 39 -2.36 11.26 12.72
C ASN A 39 -2.40 10.19 11.63
N TYR A 40 -3.51 9.46 11.55
CA TYR A 40 -3.72 8.48 10.50
C TYR A 40 -4.18 9.20 9.22
N PRO A 41 -3.59 8.88 8.05
CA PRO A 41 -4.07 9.38 6.77
C PRO A 41 -5.49 8.85 6.51
N ASP A 42 -6.46 9.75 6.38
CA ASP A 42 -7.89 9.44 6.16
C ASP A 42 -8.21 9.07 4.69
N ASN A 43 -7.19 8.69 3.93
CA ASN A 43 -7.23 8.49 2.49
C ASN A 43 -6.65 7.13 2.10
N GLY A 44 -7.25 6.08 2.65
CA GLY A 44 -7.55 4.88 1.86
C GLY A 44 -9.01 4.97 1.45
N ASN A 45 -9.32 4.91 0.15
CA ASN A 45 -10.69 4.81 -0.35
C ASN A 45 -11.37 3.58 0.28
N GLY A 46 -12.03 3.78 1.41
CA GLY A 46 -12.87 2.80 2.10
C GLY A 46 -14.28 2.75 1.54
N ASP A 47 -14.47 3.09 0.26
CA ASP A 47 -15.76 3.15 -0.43
C ASP A 47 -16.39 1.75 -0.67
N LEU A 48 -15.90 0.71 0.02
CA LEU A 48 -16.46 -0.63 0.02
C LEU A 48 -16.70 -1.19 1.42
N ILE A 49 -16.72 -0.36 2.46
CA ILE A 49 -17.37 -0.74 3.71
C ILE A 49 -18.72 -0.06 3.71
N ALA A 50 -19.70 -0.73 3.11
CA ALA A 50 -21.10 -0.39 3.28
C ALA A 50 -21.32 -0.06 4.77
N HIS A 51 -21.70 1.17 5.06
CA HIS A 51 -21.96 1.65 6.41
C HIS A 51 -23.24 0.96 6.89
N VAL A 52 -23.12 -0.30 7.30
CA VAL A 52 -24.26 -1.09 7.77
C VAL A 52 -24.61 -0.52 9.15
N PRO A 53 -25.80 0.10 9.31
CA PRO A 53 -26.23 0.57 10.62
C PRO A 53 -26.26 -0.63 11.57
N LYS A 54 -25.57 -0.50 12.71
CA LYS A 54 -25.49 -1.54 13.75
C LYS A 54 -26.85 -1.83 14.41
N THR A 55 -27.87 -1.03 14.09
CA THR A 55 -29.26 -1.25 14.48
C THR A 55 -29.89 -2.27 13.55
N LEU A 56 -29.85 -3.54 13.98
CA LEU A 56 -30.59 -4.62 13.33
C LEU A 56 -32.09 -4.39 13.56
N ALA A 57 -32.85 -4.10 12.50
CA ALA A 57 -34.30 -4.16 12.57
C ALA A 57 -34.72 -5.60 12.94
N PRO A 58 -35.68 -5.81 13.85
CA PRO A 58 -36.12 -7.16 14.20
C PRO A 58 -36.70 -7.84 12.96
N LEU A 59 -36.04 -8.90 12.48
CA LEU A 59 -36.58 -9.73 11.41
C LEU A 59 -37.80 -10.49 11.93
N VAL A 60 -38.99 -10.05 11.56
CA VAL A 60 -40.24 -10.79 11.79
C VAL A 60 -40.30 -11.94 10.78
N LEU A 61 -39.78 -13.10 11.19
CA LEU A 61 -39.84 -14.31 10.38
C LEU A 61 -41.23 -14.94 10.47
N ASN A 62 -42.06 -14.74 9.45
CA ASN A 62 -43.29 -15.52 9.28
C ASN A 62 -42.96 -16.86 8.62
N ARG A 63 -42.57 -17.86 9.42
CA ARG A 63 -42.33 -19.21 8.93
C ARG A 63 -43.68 -19.85 8.61
N LYS A 64 -44.03 -19.95 7.32
CA LYS A 64 -45.15 -20.79 6.87
C LYS A 64 -44.81 -22.25 7.14
N VAL A 65 -45.56 -22.89 8.03
CA VAL A 65 -45.44 -24.33 8.30
C VAL A 65 -46.08 -25.06 7.13
N ASN A 66 -45.26 -25.55 6.21
CA ASN A 66 -45.73 -26.34 5.08
C ASN A 66 -45.92 -27.80 5.51
N HIS A 67 -47.10 -28.37 5.23
CA HIS A 67 -47.36 -29.78 5.52
C HIS A 67 -46.41 -30.71 4.74
N ALA A 68 -45.99 -31.81 5.35
CA ALA A 68 -45.03 -32.76 4.78
C ALA A 68 -45.40 -33.26 3.36
N LYS A 69 -46.70 -33.33 3.05
CA LYS A 69 -47.21 -33.73 1.72
C LYS A 69 -46.89 -32.70 0.62
N ALA A 70 -46.84 -31.40 0.97
CA ALA A 70 -46.43 -30.32 0.06
C ALA A 70 -44.91 -30.32 -0.16
N ILE A 71 -44.13 -30.68 0.87
CA ILE A 71 -42.67 -30.78 0.76
C ILE A 71 -42.32 -31.94 -0.18
N ASN A 72 -42.97 -33.10 -0.03
CA ASN A 72 -42.68 -34.28 -0.84
C ASN A 72 -43.00 -34.08 -2.34
N THR A 73 -44.07 -33.35 -2.65
CA THR A 73 -44.45 -33.01 -4.04
C THR A 73 -43.48 -32.01 -4.68
N VAL A 74 -43.00 -31.02 -3.92
CA VAL A 74 -41.97 -30.07 -4.40
C VAL A 74 -40.62 -30.77 -4.62
N VAL A 75 -40.25 -31.72 -3.75
CA VAL A 75 -39.03 -32.52 -3.92
C VAL A 75 -39.13 -33.40 -5.15
N GLN A 76 -40.26 -34.10 -5.36
CA GLN A 76 -40.47 -34.92 -6.57
C GLN A 76 -40.46 -34.07 -7.86
N GLY A 77 -41.07 -32.89 -7.86
CA GLY A 77 -41.00 -31.97 -9.00
C GLY A 77 -39.61 -31.38 -9.25
N ASN A 78 -38.78 -31.24 -8.22
CA ASN A 78 -37.39 -30.75 -8.35
C ASN A 78 -36.38 -31.83 -8.75
N LEU A 79 -36.63 -33.09 -8.40
CA LEU A 79 -35.74 -34.21 -8.76
C LEU A 79 -35.66 -34.42 -10.28
N PHE A 80 -36.78 -34.22 -10.99
CA PHE A 80 -36.88 -34.41 -12.44
C PHE A 80 -37.27 -33.12 -13.17
N ARG A 81 -36.51 -32.04 -12.97
CA ARG A 81 -36.63 -30.85 -13.84
C ARG A 81 -36.28 -31.25 -15.27
N LYS A 82 -37.28 -31.25 -16.17
CA LYS A 82 -37.12 -31.60 -17.59
C LYS A 82 -36.16 -30.67 -18.33
N ASP A 83 -35.99 -29.43 -17.86
CA ASP A 83 -35.19 -28.41 -18.53
C ASP A 83 -33.86 -28.14 -17.81
N ARG A 84 -33.04 -29.17 -17.60
CA ARG A 84 -31.64 -28.92 -17.21
C ARG A 84 -30.89 -28.39 -18.44
N LYS A 85 -30.65 -27.08 -18.49
CA LYS A 85 -29.62 -26.54 -19.38
C LYS A 85 -28.28 -27.06 -18.88
N GLU A 86 -27.53 -27.76 -19.73
CA GLU A 86 -26.15 -28.10 -19.44
C GLU A 86 -25.37 -26.82 -19.12
N PHE A 87 -24.48 -26.90 -18.14
CA PHE A 87 -23.63 -25.78 -17.79
C PHE A 87 -22.75 -25.43 -18.99
N SER A 88 -23.03 -24.30 -19.64
CA SER A 88 -22.14 -23.72 -20.64
C SER A 88 -21.12 -22.86 -19.90
N PRO A 89 -19.82 -23.19 -19.94
CA PRO A 89 -18.81 -22.34 -19.34
C PRO A 89 -18.89 -20.96 -19.99
N PRO A 90 -18.62 -19.87 -19.24
CA PRO A 90 -18.59 -18.53 -19.80
C PRO A 90 -17.67 -18.51 -21.03
N VAL A 91 -18.10 -17.83 -22.09
CA VAL A 91 -17.33 -17.67 -23.32
C VAL A 91 -15.94 -17.20 -22.94
N GLN A 92 -14.93 -18.05 -23.18
CA GLN A 92 -13.54 -17.66 -23.03
C GLN A 92 -13.32 -16.51 -24.01
N VAL A 93 -13.23 -15.29 -23.49
CA VAL A 93 -12.71 -14.16 -24.25
C VAL A 93 -11.34 -14.65 -24.73
N ARG A 94 -11.20 -14.83 -26.05
CA ARG A 94 -9.88 -15.11 -26.65
C ARG A 94 -8.97 -14.05 -26.06
N GLN A 95 -8.03 -14.48 -25.22
CA GLN A 95 -6.91 -13.63 -24.86
C GLN A 95 -6.37 -13.16 -26.19
N MET A 96 -6.46 -11.85 -26.45
CA MET A 96 -5.77 -11.25 -27.58
C MET A 96 -4.36 -11.81 -27.48
N ALA A 97 -3.91 -12.47 -28.56
CA ALA A 97 -2.57 -13.02 -28.61
C ALA A 97 -1.64 -11.91 -28.12
N HIS A 98 -1.05 -12.13 -26.95
CA HIS A 98 -0.09 -11.19 -26.41
C HIS A 98 0.99 -11.11 -27.47
N GLU A 99 1.16 -9.92 -28.03
CA GLU A 99 2.21 -9.64 -29.01
C GLU A 99 3.50 -10.25 -28.44
N PRO A 100 4.26 -11.03 -29.23
CA PRO A 100 5.43 -11.73 -28.72
C PRO A 100 6.32 -10.71 -28.03
N ALA A 101 6.46 -10.88 -26.70
CA ALA A 101 7.20 -9.96 -25.87
C ALA A 101 8.57 -9.72 -26.51
N SER A 102 8.91 -8.44 -26.66
CA SER A 102 10.21 -8.01 -27.15
C SER A 102 11.29 -8.80 -26.41
N PRO A 103 12.34 -9.26 -27.11
CA PRO A 103 13.12 -10.40 -26.67
C PRO A 103 13.57 -10.19 -25.22
N THR A 104 13.18 -11.09 -24.32
CA THR A 104 13.22 -10.82 -22.88
C THR A 104 14.67 -10.66 -22.42
N LEU A 105 15.07 -9.44 -22.08
CA LEU A 105 16.29 -9.22 -21.29
C LEU A 105 16.09 -9.93 -19.95
N PRO A 106 17.12 -10.59 -19.38
CA PRO A 106 16.98 -11.19 -18.05
C PRO A 106 16.56 -10.12 -17.03
N PRO A 107 15.89 -10.49 -15.93
CA PRO A 107 15.52 -9.53 -14.90
C PRO A 107 16.77 -8.81 -14.33
N PRO A 108 16.68 -7.50 -14.02
CA PRO A 108 17.78 -6.77 -13.40
C PRO A 108 17.95 -7.19 -11.94
N ASP A 109 19.19 -7.25 -11.46
CA ASP A 109 19.52 -7.56 -10.06
C ASP A 109 19.68 -6.24 -9.30
N LEU A 110 18.56 -5.65 -8.90
CA LEU A 110 18.50 -4.38 -8.18
C LEU A 110 18.15 -4.61 -6.70
N LYS A 111 18.87 -3.94 -5.81
CA LYS A 111 18.65 -3.96 -4.37
C LYS A 111 18.13 -2.60 -3.91
N LEU A 112 16.97 -2.61 -3.26
CA LEU A 112 16.45 -1.44 -2.57
C LEU A 112 17.26 -1.18 -1.30
N LYS A 113 17.89 -0.01 -1.21
CA LYS A 113 18.66 0.44 -0.04
C LYS A 113 17.88 1.37 0.88
N GLY A 114 16.84 2.03 0.36
CA GLY A 114 15.99 2.89 1.16
C GLY A 114 14.93 3.58 0.32
N VAL A 115 13.96 4.20 1.00
CA VAL A 115 12.90 4.99 0.37
C VAL A 115 12.85 6.34 1.08
N LEU A 116 12.83 7.42 0.31
CA LEU A 116 12.64 8.77 0.79
C LEU A 116 11.29 9.28 0.31
N ILE A 117 10.47 9.75 1.25
CA ILE A 117 9.16 10.32 0.97
C ILE A 117 9.25 11.82 1.25
N LEU A 118 9.07 12.64 0.21
CA LEU A 118 9.13 14.10 0.27
C LEU A 118 7.80 14.67 -0.23
N GLY A 119 6.87 14.90 0.71
CA GLY A 119 5.47 15.24 0.36
C GLY A 119 4.85 14.12 -0.49
N ASP A 120 4.40 14.48 -1.70
CA ASP A 120 3.82 13.52 -2.66
C ASP A 120 4.85 12.75 -3.49
N LYS A 121 6.15 13.08 -3.37
CA LYS A 121 7.22 12.43 -4.15
C LYS A 121 7.81 11.25 -3.39
N LYS A 122 7.71 10.06 -3.97
CA LYS A 122 8.36 8.83 -3.48
C LYS A 122 9.62 8.56 -4.30
N ILE A 123 10.78 8.56 -3.63
CA ILE A 123 12.09 8.34 -4.24
C ILE A 123 12.67 7.03 -3.67
N ALA A 124 12.96 6.07 -4.54
CA ALA A 124 13.62 4.82 -4.18
C ALA A 124 15.14 4.95 -4.36
N ILE A 125 15.91 4.59 -3.34
CA ILE A 125 17.37 4.51 -3.42
C ILE A 125 17.74 3.07 -3.76
N ILE A 126 18.20 2.85 -4.97
CA ILE A 126 18.51 1.51 -5.50
C ILE A 126 19.95 1.44 -6.00
N GLU A 127 20.50 0.24 -5.92
CA GLU A 127 21.86 -0.12 -6.31
C GLU A 127 21.86 -1.54 -6.87
N GLY A 128 22.68 -1.84 -7.87
CA GLY A 128 22.74 -3.18 -8.45
C GLY A 128 23.17 -3.14 -9.90
N ASP A 129 22.83 -4.15 -10.68
CA ASP A 129 23.17 -4.23 -12.10
C ASP A 129 21.92 -4.45 -12.95
N TYR A 130 21.88 -3.84 -14.13
CA TYR A 130 20.81 -4.09 -15.10
C TYR A 130 21.37 -4.54 -16.45
N PRO A 131 20.68 -5.49 -17.12
CA PRO A 131 21.12 -5.98 -18.42
C PRO A 131 20.77 -4.99 -19.54
N ILE A 132 21.70 -4.81 -20.46
CA ILE A 132 21.53 -4.04 -21.70
C ILE A 132 21.89 -4.95 -22.88
N ARG A 133 21.12 -4.84 -23.97
CA ARG A 133 21.50 -5.42 -25.27
C ARG A 133 22.28 -4.39 -26.08
N GLU A 134 23.52 -4.72 -26.41
CA GLU A 134 24.29 -4.02 -27.43
C GLU A 134 24.19 -4.81 -28.75
N GLY A 135 23.29 -4.40 -29.64
CA GLY A 135 23.14 -5.04 -30.96
C GLY A 135 22.69 -6.50 -30.92
N ASP A 136 23.27 -7.32 -31.79
CA ASP A 136 22.81 -8.69 -32.09
C ASP A 136 23.40 -9.78 -31.18
N GLN A 137 24.44 -9.49 -30.38
CA GLN A 137 25.02 -10.49 -29.48
C GLN A 137 25.53 -9.92 -28.16
N ALA A 138 25.17 -10.63 -27.09
CA ALA A 138 25.53 -10.47 -25.67
C ALA A 138 24.72 -9.45 -24.84
N VAL A 139 24.07 -9.99 -23.80
CA VAL A 139 23.51 -9.22 -22.69
C VAL A 139 24.66 -8.79 -21.77
N LYS A 140 24.98 -7.50 -21.73
CA LYS A 140 25.97 -6.96 -20.79
C LYS A 140 25.27 -6.43 -19.54
N LYS A 141 25.83 -6.74 -18.36
CA LYS A 141 25.38 -6.16 -17.09
C LYS A 141 26.03 -4.79 -16.91
N LYS A 142 25.23 -3.73 -16.82
CA LYS A 142 25.70 -2.39 -16.53
C LYS A 142 25.45 -2.07 -15.05
N PRO A 143 26.46 -1.61 -14.31
CA PRO A 143 26.30 -1.24 -12.92
C PRO A 143 25.45 0.03 -12.77
N LEU A 144 24.56 -0.02 -11.78
CA LEU A 144 23.72 1.06 -11.33
C LEU A 144 24.26 1.57 -9.99
N ASN A 145 24.92 2.72 -10.03
CA ASN A 145 25.40 3.38 -8.83
C ASN A 145 24.24 3.77 -7.92
N ARG A 146 24.46 3.67 -6.61
CA ARG A 146 23.51 4.06 -5.56
C ARG A 146 23.05 5.50 -5.75
N LYS A 147 21.83 5.67 -6.24
CA LYS A 147 21.19 6.98 -6.48
C LYS A 147 19.70 6.88 -6.16
N GLY A 148 19.05 8.04 -6.01
CA GLY A 148 17.61 8.14 -5.87
C GLY A 148 16.92 8.15 -7.23
N TYR A 149 15.92 7.29 -7.38
CA TYR A 149 15.09 7.15 -8.58
C TYR A 149 13.63 7.37 -8.22
N LEU A 150 12.91 8.09 -9.07
CA LEU A 150 11.47 8.33 -8.88
C LEU A 150 10.69 7.10 -9.32
N LEU A 151 9.53 6.88 -8.72
CA LEU A 151 8.56 5.92 -9.22
C LEU A 151 8.12 6.32 -10.65
N GLY A 152 8.08 5.37 -11.57
CA GLY A 152 7.85 5.57 -13.01
C GLY A 152 9.10 5.92 -13.83
N SER A 153 10.29 6.06 -13.20
CA SER A 153 11.52 6.29 -13.96
C SER A 153 12.05 5.02 -14.63
N ARG A 154 12.73 5.17 -15.77
CA ARG A 154 13.26 4.05 -16.57
C ARG A 154 14.74 3.82 -16.34
N ILE A 155 15.13 2.55 -16.19
CA ILE A 155 16.50 2.08 -16.08
C ILE A 155 16.76 1.12 -17.23
N GLY A 156 17.45 1.59 -18.26
CA GLY A 156 17.55 0.87 -19.52
C GLY A 156 16.16 0.68 -20.14
N SER A 157 15.76 -0.58 -20.33
CA SER A 157 14.44 -0.97 -20.82
C SER A 157 13.42 -1.27 -19.72
N PHE A 158 13.80 -1.15 -18.44
CA PHE A 158 12.96 -1.49 -17.30
C PHE A 158 12.32 -0.24 -16.71
N GLU A 159 11.04 -0.33 -16.37
CA GLU A 159 10.30 0.75 -15.70
C GLU A 159 10.16 0.43 -14.22
N LEU A 160 10.42 1.42 -13.36
CA LEU A 160 10.27 1.28 -11.91
C LEU A 160 8.80 1.50 -11.52
N THR A 161 8.06 0.41 -11.32
CA THR A 161 6.65 0.41 -10.90
C THR A 161 6.47 0.29 -9.39
#